data_AF-A0A5N8XKF6-F1
#
_entry.id   AF-A0A5N8XKF6-F1
#
_cell.length_a   1.000
_cell.length_b   1.000
_cell.length_c   1.000
_cell.angle_alpha   90.00
_cell.angle_beta   90.00
_cell.angle_gamma   90.00
#
_symmetry.space_group_name_H-M   'P 1'
#
loop_
_entity.id
_entity.type
_entity.pdbx_description
1 polymer ?
#
loop_
_entity_poly.entity_id
_entity_poly.type
_entity_poly.pdbx_seq_one_letter_code
_entity_poly.pdbx_strand_id
1 'polypeptide(L)'
;MSHTDPHQLPDTADPESLARRNALLESRIQRLEDIEEIKNLHRRYIRKLADRDWQGMADFFTEDAVTDIRWHGRTEGKKQLVEEVFDELHSLVKSADGYVLSSPVIELAAGADQAYGEWTWHRHICEFRTTGGLMRVWGPWLEGRYKCHYERVDGQWRFKDMWFRVVLPDVDPEHHEMQERIAASGTDPQRTGAGLIRRDEG
;
A
#
# COMPACT_ATOMS: atom_id res chain seq x y z
N MET A 1 -66.65 -22.59 14.23
CA MET A 1 -65.95 -22.24 12.97
C MET A 1 -64.69 -21.51 13.35
N SER A 2 -63.57 -22.21 13.51
CA SER A 2 -62.24 -21.61 13.67
C SER A 2 -61.50 -21.81 12.36
N HIS A 3 -61.38 -20.73 11.59
CA HIS A 3 -60.63 -20.70 10.34
C HIS A 3 -59.15 -20.53 10.71
N THR A 4 -58.38 -21.61 10.63
CA THR A 4 -56.91 -21.55 10.73
C THR A 4 -56.41 -21.11 9.36
N ASP A 5 -55.84 -19.91 9.30
CA ASP A 5 -55.28 -19.32 8.09
C ASP A 5 -54.01 -20.09 7.65
N PRO A 6 -53.99 -20.70 6.45
CA PRO A 6 -52.84 -21.45 5.94
C PRO A 6 -51.66 -20.54 5.51
N HIS A 7 -51.79 -19.22 5.64
CA HIS A 7 -50.73 -18.25 5.34
C HIS A 7 -49.95 -17.76 6.56
N GLN A 8 -50.07 -18.42 7.71
CA GLN A 8 -49.13 -18.23 8.81
C GLN A 8 -47.76 -18.79 8.39
N LEU A 9 -46.91 -17.91 7.82
CA LEU A 9 -45.47 -18.16 7.73
C LEU A 9 -45.01 -18.67 9.09
N PRO A 10 -44.24 -19.77 9.19
CA PRO A 10 -43.70 -20.21 10.46
C PRO A 10 -42.85 -19.07 11.00
N ASP A 11 -43.41 -18.36 11.97
CA ASP A 11 -42.79 -17.21 12.59
C ASP A 11 -41.66 -17.71 13.48
N THR A 12 -40.54 -17.01 13.37
CA THR A 12 -39.33 -17.11 14.16
C THR A 12 -38.43 -18.32 13.86
N ALA A 13 -37.41 -18.08 13.04
CA ALA A 13 -36.12 -18.67 13.35
C ALA A 13 -35.79 -18.29 14.81
N ASP A 14 -35.42 -19.29 15.62
CA ASP A 14 -35.03 -19.13 17.02
C ASP A 14 -34.15 -17.87 17.22
N PRO A 15 -34.45 -16.99 18.21
CA PRO A 15 -33.69 -15.75 18.43
C PRO A 15 -32.18 -15.96 18.54
N GLU A 16 -31.73 -17.10 19.09
CA GLU A 16 -30.32 -17.44 19.18
C GLU A 16 -29.72 -17.74 17.79
N SER A 17 -30.45 -18.47 16.94
CA SER A 17 -30.09 -18.68 15.53
C SER A 17 -30.01 -17.37 14.73
N LEU A 18 -30.95 -16.44 14.94
CA LEU A 18 -30.91 -15.12 14.31
C LEU A 18 -29.72 -14.29 14.79
N ALA A 19 -29.45 -14.28 16.10
CA ALA A 19 -28.30 -13.58 16.67
C ALA A 19 -26.97 -14.12 16.12
N ARG A 20 -26.82 -15.44 16.01
CA ARG A 20 -25.63 -16.07 15.41
C ARG A 20 -25.46 -15.70 13.94
N ARG A 21 -26.56 -15.65 13.17
CA ARG A 21 -26.53 -15.22 11.76
C ARG A 21 -26.13 -13.75 11.64
N ASN A 22 -26.67 -12.89 12.48
CA ASN A 22 -26.32 -11.46 12.50
C ASN A 22 -24.84 -11.26 12.85
N ALA A 23 -24.33 -11.92 13.90
CA ALA A 23 -22.91 -11.83 14.27
C ALA A 23 -21.98 -12.32 13.14
N LEU A 24 -22.37 -13.38 12.42
CA LEU A 24 -21.63 -13.86 11.25
C LEU A 24 -21.65 -12.82 10.11
N LEU A 25 -22.78 -12.17 9.86
CA LEU A 25 -22.90 -11.14 8.83
C LEU A 25 -22.11 -9.89 9.20
N GLU A 26 -22.21 -9.42 10.45
CA GLU A 26 -21.43 -8.29 10.99
C GLU A 26 -19.94 -8.55 10.83
N SER A 27 -19.45 -9.73 11.22
CA SER A 27 -18.04 -10.11 11.04
C SER A 27 -17.63 -10.12 9.56
N ARG A 28 -18.49 -10.61 8.66
CA ARG A 28 -18.20 -10.62 7.21
C ARG A 28 -18.20 -9.21 6.62
N ILE A 29 -19.10 -8.34 7.05
CA ILE A 29 -19.18 -6.95 6.61
C ILE A 29 -17.95 -6.20 7.09
N GLN A 30 -17.59 -6.31 8.38
CA GLN A 30 -16.39 -5.68 8.94
C GLN A 30 -15.14 -6.06 8.16
N ARG A 31 -14.97 -7.35 7.82
CA ARG A 31 -13.83 -7.81 7.00
C ARG A 31 -13.80 -7.17 5.61
N LEU A 32 -14.96 -6.95 4.97
CA LEU A 32 -15.03 -6.30 3.66
C LEU A 32 -14.74 -4.80 3.77
N GLU A 33 -15.24 -4.15 4.82
CA GLU A 33 -14.97 -2.74 5.12
C GLU A 33 -13.49 -2.51 5.40
N ASP A 34 -12.85 -3.39 6.18
CA ASP A 34 -11.41 -3.32 6.47
C ASP A 34 -10.56 -3.45 5.20
N ILE A 35 -10.89 -4.42 4.34
CA ILE A 35 -10.21 -4.59 3.05
C ILE A 35 -10.37 -3.34 2.18
N GLU A 36 -11.56 -2.73 2.14
CA GLU A 36 -11.79 -1.52 1.36
C GLU A 36 -11.11 -0.29 1.96
N GLU A 37 -11.03 -0.19 3.28
CA GLU A 37 -10.31 0.87 3.97
C GLU A 37 -8.80 0.79 3.70
N ILE A 38 -8.20 -0.40 3.74
CA ILE A 38 -6.79 -0.63 3.36
C ILE A 38 -6.56 -0.25 1.90
N LYS A 39 -7.49 -0.60 1.00
CA LYS A 39 -7.40 -0.17 -0.40
C LYS A 39 -7.48 1.34 -0.53
N ASN A 40 -8.36 1.97 0.23
CA ASN A 40 -8.53 3.43 0.21
C ASN A 40 -7.31 4.15 0.80
N LEU A 41 -6.66 3.59 1.83
CA LEU A 41 -5.38 4.06 2.35
C LEU A 41 -4.33 4.13 1.24
N HIS A 42 -4.14 3.05 0.48
CA HIS A 42 -3.20 3.04 -0.65
C HIS A 42 -3.57 4.03 -1.76
N ARG A 43 -4.86 4.16 -2.10
CA ARG A 43 -5.33 5.15 -3.09
C ARG A 43 -4.98 6.58 -2.68
N ARG A 44 -5.19 6.92 -1.40
CA ARG A 44 -4.84 8.25 -0.86
C ARG A 44 -3.33 8.46 -0.80
N TYR A 45 -2.58 7.44 -0.36
CA TYR A 45 -1.12 7.47 -0.34
C TYR A 45 -0.52 7.72 -1.72
N ILE A 46 -0.94 6.96 -2.74
CA ILE A 46 -0.47 7.13 -4.13
C ILE A 46 -0.92 8.46 -4.73
N ARG A 47 -2.09 8.98 -4.36
CA ARG A 47 -2.51 10.34 -4.77
C ARG A 47 -1.55 11.39 -4.22
N LYS A 48 -1.17 11.30 -2.94
CA LYS A 48 -0.22 12.20 -2.30
C LYS A 48 1.18 12.11 -2.92
N LEU A 49 1.62 10.91 -3.29
CA LEU A 49 2.83 10.69 -4.09
C LEU A 49 2.76 11.41 -5.45
N ALA A 50 1.65 11.26 -6.18
CA ALA A 50 1.45 11.94 -7.46
C ALA A 50 1.42 13.47 -7.33
N ASP A 51 0.80 13.97 -6.25
CA ASP A 51 0.71 15.40 -5.94
C ASP A 51 2.02 15.96 -5.33
N ARG A 52 2.98 15.09 -4.99
CA ARG A 52 4.26 15.40 -4.31
C ARG A 52 4.06 16.04 -2.93
N ASP A 53 3.02 15.62 -2.23
CA ASP A 53 2.76 16.01 -0.84
C ASP A 53 3.46 15.03 0.12
N TRP A 54 4.78 15.18 0.22
CA TRP A 54 5.65 14.30 0.99
C TRP A 54 5.36 14.36 2.49
N GLN A 55 5.04 15.54 3.02
CA GLN A 55 4.68 15.72 4.42
C GLN A 55 3.39 14.96 4.75
N GLY A 56 2.36 15.08 3.89
CA GLY A 56 1.11 14.36 4.05
C GLY A 56 1.21 12.85 3.83
N MET A 57 2.27 12.35 3.18
CA MET A 57 2.51 10.91 3.05
C MET A 57 2.90 10.26 4.37
N ALA A 58 3.62 10.97 5.24
CA ALA A 58 4.06 10.45 6.53
C ALA A 58 2.89 10.09 7.46
N ASP A 59 1.75 10.78 7.31
CA ASP A 59 0.57 10.56 8.14
C ASP A 59 -0.07 9.17 7.95
N PHE A 60 0.20 8.48 6.83
CA PHE A 60 -0.31 7.12 6.61
C PHE A 60 0.46 6.05 7.39
N PHE A 61 1.57 6.40 8.03
CA PHE A 61 2.41 5.47 8.79
C PHE A 61 2.11 5.54 10.29
N THR A 62 2.28 4.42 10.96
CA THR A 62 2.40 4.37 12.43
C THR A 62 3.65 5.13 12.88
N GLU A 63 3.71 5.53 14.14
CA GLU A 63 4.83 6.34 14.64
C GLU A 63 6.16 5.56 14.63
N ASP A 64 6.08 4.26 14.90
CA ASP A 64 7.17 3.30 14.94
C ASP A 64 7.30 2.48 13.64
N ALA A 65 6.75 2.97 12.53
CA ALA A 65 6.76 2.24 11.27
C ALA A 65 8.19 1.95 10.77
N VAL A 66 8.41 0.74 10.26
CA VAL A 66 9.69 0.36 9.63
C VAL A 66 9.50 0.32 8.12
N THR A 67 10.36 1.01 7.38
CA THR A 67 10.27 0.98 5.91
C THR A 67 11.60 0.61 5.28
N ASP A 68 11.53 -0.05 4.14
CA ASP A 68 12.66 -0.30 3.27
C ASP A 68 12.21 -0.01 1.83
N ILE A 69 12.49 1.21 1.38
CA ILE A 69 11.98 1.76 0.13
C ILE A 69 13.15 1.91 -0.85
N ARG A 70 13.07 1.19 -1.98
CA ARG A 70 14.07 1.21 -3.06
C ARG A 70 15.51 1.09 -2.55
N TRP A 71 16.31 2.14 -2.73
CA TRP A 71 17.73 2.22 -2.39
C TRP A 71 18.00 2.98 -1.09
N HIS A 72 16.99 3.59 -0.46
CA HIS A 72 17.18 4.37 0.77
C HIS A 72 17.56 3.49 1.97
N GLY A 73 17.39 2.17 1.84
CA GLY A 73 17.65 1.23 2.91
C GLY A 73 16.55 1.27 3.97
N ARG A 74 16.84 0.64 5.12
CA ARG A 74 15.87 0.50 6.20
C ARG A 74 15.80 1.78 7.05
N THR A 75 14.60 2.28 7.27
CA THR A 75 14.28 3.33 8.25
C THR A 75 13.40 2.80 9.36
N GLU A 76 13.57 3.34 10.56
CA GLU A 76 12.85 3.01 11.78
C GLU A 76 12.17 4.26 12.34
N GLY A 77 10.85 4.23 12.33
CA GLY A 77 9.99 5.31 12.76
C GLY A 77 9.74 6.37 11.68
N LYS A 78 8.62 7.07 11.86
CA LYS A 78 8.12 8.07 10.91
C LYS A 78 9.09 9.23 10.69
N LYS A 79 9.78 9.67 11.74
CA LYS A 79 10.76 10.76 11.65
C LYS A 79 11.89 10.43 10.68
N GLN A 80 12.50 9.25 10.82
CA GLN A 80 13.60 8.83 9.95
C GLN A 80 13.13 8.61 8.52
N LEU A 81 11.92 8.06 8.32
CA LEU A 81 11.30 7.97 7.01
C LEU A 81 11.19 9.33 6.30
N VAL A 82 10.77 10.38 7.03
CA VAL A 82 10.67 11.72 6.45
C VAL A 82 12.04 12.26 6.04
N GLU A 83 12.99 12.25 6.99
CA GLU A 83 14.32 12.85 6.81
C GLU A 83 15.19 12.11 5.78
N GLU A 84 15.15 10.76 5.76
CA GLU A 84 16.03 9.94 4.91
C GLU A 84 15.41 9.50 3.58
N VAL A 85 14.08 9.55 3.43
CA VAL A 85 13.41 9.10 2.19
C VAL A 85 12.66 10.23 1.53
N PHE A 86 11.72 10.86 2.23
CA PHE A 86 10.80 11.81 1.63
C PHE A 86 11.45 13.14 1.25
N ASP A 87 12.37 13.65 2.06
CA ASP A 87 13.14 14.85 1.74
C ASP A 87 14.05 14.63 0.50
N GLU A 88 14.62 13.43 0.38
CA GLU A 88 15.41 13.05 -0.78
C GLU A 88 14.54 12.94 -2.05
N LEU A 89 13.37 12.28 -1.95
CA LEU A 89 12.42 12.18 -3.06
C LEU A 89 11.94 13.55 -3.54
N HIS A 90 11.68 14.50 -2.63
CA HIS A 90 11.34 15.88 -2.97
C HIS A 90 12.45 16.55 -3.82
N SER A 91 13.71 16.27 -3.51
CA SER A 91 14.85 16.81 -4.24
C SER A 91 15.03 16.18 -5.63
N LEU A 92 14.63 14.91 -5.81
CA LEU A 92 14.91 14.11 -7.02
C LEU A 92 13.74 14.06 -8.01
N VAL A 93 12.50 13.93 -7.54
CA VAL A 93 11.34 13.71 -8.43
C VAL A 93 10.90 15.04 -9.05
N LYS A 94 11.33 15.27 -10.28
CA LYS A 94 11.01 16.50 -11.05
C LYS A 94 9.91 16.32 -12.09
N SER A 95 9.60 15.09 -12.48
CA SER A 95 8.57 14.76 -13.46
C SER A 95 7.18 14.63 -12.82
N ALA A 96 6.14 14.96 -13.59
CA ALA A 96 4.75 14.74 -13.22
C ALA A 96 4.31 13.36 -13.73
N ASP A 97 4.66 12.32 -12.98
CA ASP A 97 4.39 10.95 -13.37
C ASP A 97 3.00 10.48 -12.92
N GLY A 98 2.39 9.62 -13.73
CA GLY A 98 1.18 8.90 -13.34
C GLY A 98 1.54 7.65 -12.54
N TYR A 99 0.82 7.40 -11.45
CA TYR A 99 0.97 6.18 -10.67
C TYR A 99 -0.32 5.39 -10.67
N VAL A 100 -0.22 4.09 -10.94
CA VAL A 100 -1.33 3.13 -10.85
C VAL A 100 -0.93 2.03 -9.88
N LEU A 101 -1.85 1.68 -8.99
CA LEU A 101 -1.69 0.54 -8.08
C LEU A 101 -2.72 -0.52 -8.47
N SER A 102 -2.28 -1.77 -8.64
CA SER A 102 -3.10 -2.87 -9.11
C SER A 102 -2.83 -4.17 -8.35
N SER A 103 -3.66 -5.17 -8.63
CA SER A 103 -3.50 -6.55 -8.15
C SER A 103 -3.33 -6.68 -6.62
N PRO A 104 -4.18 -6.04 -5.78
CA PRO A 104 -4.09 -6.21 -4.34
C PRO A 104 -4.34 -7.65 -3.93
N VAL A 105 -3.44 -8.19 -3.11
CA VAL A 105 -3.67 -9.40 -2.31
C VAL A 105 -3.63 -8.94 -0.86
N ILE A 106 -4.73 -9.06 -0.14
CA ILE A 106 -4.87 -8.55 1.24
C ILE A 106 -5.37 -9.66 2.15
N GLU A 107 -4.67 -9.86 3.25
CA GLU A 107 -4.97 -10.87 4.27
C GLU A 107 -5.17 -10.17 5.61
N LEU A 108 -6.35 -10.33 6.20
CA LEU A 108 -6.65 -9.83 7.55
C LEU A 108 -6.30 -10.89 8.59
N ALA A 109 -5.56 -10.50 9.62
CA ALA A 109 -5.28 -11.36 10.76
C ALA A 109 -6.56 -11.69 11.55
N ALA A 110 -6.51 -12.73 12.38
CA ALA A 110 -7.66 -13.17 13.18
C ALA A 110 -8.18 -12.08 14.15
N GLY A 111 -7.32 -11.14 14.55
CA GLY A 111 -7.64 -10.05 15.48
C GLY A 111 -8.22 -8.77 14.86
N ALA A 112 -8.47 -8.70 13.55
CA ALA A 112 -9.06 -7.56 12.82
C ALA A 112 -8.35 -6.19 12.92
N ASP A 113 -7.25 -6.08 13.66
CA ASP A 113 -6.45 -4.85 13.79
C ASP A 113 -5.07 -4.95 13.13
N GLN A 114 -4.76 -6.10 12.53
CA GLN A 114 -3.56 -6.33 11.75
C GLN A 114 -3.90 -6.93 10.40
N ALA A 115 -3.16 -6.53 9.38
CA ALA A 115 -3.30 -7.07 8.04
C ALA A 115 -1.95 -7.13 7.33
N TYR A 116 -1.89 -7.96 6.30
CA TYR A 116 -0.81 -7.99 5.33
C TYR A 116 -1.36 -7.69 3.95
N GLY A 117 -0.56 -7.08 3.08
CA GLY A 117 -0.96 -6.90 1.71
C GLY A 117 0.17 -6.65 0.74
N GLU A 118 0.00 -7.23 -0.45
CA GLU A 118 0.89 -7.06 -1.58
C GLU A 118 0.20 -6.30 -2.70
N TRP A 119 0.98 -5.47 -3.38
CA TRP A 119 0.47 -4.63 -4.46
C TRP A 119 1.47 -4.52 -5.60
N THR A 120 0.94 -4.46 -6.81
CA THR A 120 1.72 -4.07 -7.99
C THR A 120 1.61 -2.56 -8.18
N TRP A 121 2.75 -1.90 -8.25
CA TRP A 121 2.86 -0.48 -8.53
C TRP A 121 3.35 -0.25 -9.95
N HIS A 122 2.78 0.74 -10.61
CA HIS A 122 3.06 1.10 -12.00
C HIS A 122 3.35 2.58 -12.07
N ARG A 123 4.53 2.97 -12.54
CA ARG A 123 4.85 4.37 -12.87
C ARG A 123 4.76 4.56 -14.36
N HIS A 124 3.87 5.47 -14.75
CA HIS A 124 3.64 5.90 -16.11
C HIS A 124 4.32 7.25 -16.31
N ILE A 125 5.34 7.25 -17.16
CA ILE A 125 5.98 8.46 -17.68
C ILE A 125 5.28 8.76 -19.00
N CYS A 126 4.56 9.88 -19.07
CA CYS A 126 3.91 10.33 -20.29
C CYS A 126 4.70 11.52 -20.83
N GLU A 127 5.38 11.36 -21.97
CA GLU A 127 6.18 12.45 -22.55
C GLU A 127 5.65 12.80 -23.93
N PHE A 128 4.61 13.61 -24.12
CA PHE A 128 4.12 13.75 -25.50
C PHE A 128 3.70 15.14 -26.02
N ARG A 129 4.13 15.48 -27.23
CA ARG A 129 4.08 16.73 -28.00
C ARG A 129 3.55 16.37 -29.40
N THR A 130 2.88 17.30 -30.02
CA THR A 130 1.80 17.05 -30.98
C THR A 130 2.26 17.29 -32.44
N THR A 131 1.41 17.62 -33.42
CA THR A 131 1.78 17.90 -34.83
C THR A 131 2.96 18.91 -34.98
N GLY A 132 3.35 19.61 -33.90
CA GLY A 132 4.55 20.43 -33.72
C GLY A 132 5.75 19.82 -32.93
N GLY A 133 5.93 18.49 -32.87
CA GLY A 133 7.13 17.77 -32.35
C GLY A 133 6.86 16.85 -31.15
N LEU A 134 7.84 16.09 -30.62
CA LEU A 134 7.93 15.14 -29.44
C LEU A 134 6.69 14.43 -28.78
N MET A 135 5.92 13.55 -29.42
CA MET A 135 4.91 12.68 -28.74
C MET A 135 5.48 11.33 -28.24
N ARG A 136 5.37 10.97 -26.94
CA ARG A 136 5.69 9.68 -26.28
C ARG A 136 4.61 9.24 -25.27
N VAL A 137 3.93 8.15 -25.59
CA VAL A 137 3.17 7.31 -24.65
C VAL A 137 3.54 5.87 -24.97
N TRP A 138 3.85 5.03 -23.98
CA TRP A 138 3.38 3.64 -23.90
C TRP A 138 3.72 3.02 -22.52
N GLY A 139 2.71 2.42 -21.88
CA GLY A 139 2.81 1.49 -20.72
C GLY A 139 3.29 2.05 -19.36
N PRO A 140 3.15 1.29 -18.26
CA PRO A 140 4.01 1.48 -17.09
C PRO A 140 5.46 1.33 -17.52
N TRP A 141 6.31 2.31 -17.24
CA TRP A 141 7.74 2.24 -17.52
C TRP A 141 8.47 1.49 -16.43
N LEU A 142 8.01 1.66 -15.19
CA LEU A 142 8.50 0.91 -14.06
C LEU A 142 7.35 0.13 -13.45
N GLU A 143 7.62 -1.12 -13.13
CA GLU A 143 6.75 -1.93 -12.29
C GLU A 143 7.45 -2.17 -10.95
N GLY A 144 6.71 -2.06 -9.87
CA GLY A 144 7.19 -2.29 -8.51
C GLY A 144 6.29 -3.23 -7.73
N ARG A 145 6.81 -3.69 -6.60
CA ARG A 145 6.08 -4.49 -5.61
C ARG A 145 6.11 -3.79 -4.27
N TYR A 146 4.93 -3.55 -3.72
CA TYR A 146 4.78 -3.29 -2.30
C TYR A 146 4.47 -4.58 -1.58
N LYS A 147 5.07 -4.73 -0.42
CA LYS A 147 4.65 -5.67 0.60
C LYS A 147 4.55 -4.91 1.91
N CYS A 148 3.38 -4.92 2.52
CA CYS A 148 3.09 -4.07 3.66
C CYS A 148 2.41 -4.86 4.77
N HIS A 149 2.81 -4.55 6.01
CA HIS A 149 2.00 -4.85 7.19
C HIS A 149 1.23 -3.60 7.58
N TYR A 150 -0.01 -3.79 8.01
CA TYR A 150 -0.89 -2.72 8.46
C TYR A 150 -1.30 -2.97 9.89
N GLU A 151 -1.50 -1.87 10.61
CA GLU A 151 -1.99 -1.87 11.98
C GLU A 151 -3.08 -0.79 12.11
N ARG A 152 -4.14 -1.10 12.85
CA ARG A 152 -5.18 -0.12 13.16
C ARG A 152 -4.74 0.73 14.36
N VAL A 153 -4.67 2.04 14.16
CA VAL A 153 -4.35 3.02 15.20
C VAL A 153 -5.43 4.09 15.23
N ASP A 154 -6.02 4.30 16.41
CA ASP A 154 -7.13 5.24 16.62
C ASP A 154 -8.30 5.03 15.65
N GLY A 155 -8.64 3.76 15.39
CA GLY A 155 -9.74 3.37 14.51
C GLY A 155 -9.42 3.45 13.01
N GLN A 156 -8.21 3.83 12.61
CA GLN A 156 -7.81 3.95 11.20
C GLN A 156 -6.68 3.00 10.86
N TRP A 157 -6.74 2.36 9.69
CA TRP A 157 -5.61 1.58 9.20
C TRP A 157 -4.42 2.48 8.87
N ARG A 158 -3.21 2.03 9.21
CA ARG A 158 -1.93 2.67 8.90
C ARG A 158 -0.89 1.65 8.47
N PHE A 159 0.15 2.10 7.78
CA PHE A 159 1.33 1.30 7.47
C PHE A 159 2.15 1.06 8.73
N LYS A 160 2.36 -0.21 9.07
CA LYS A 160 3.30 -0.64 10.11
C LYS A 160 4.66 -0.94 9.52
N ASP A 161 4.67 -1.74 8.47
CA ASP A 161 5.87 -2.06 7.72
C ASP A 161 5.63 -1.83 6.24
N MET A 162 6.62 -1.30 5.53
CA MET A 162 6.56 -1.14 4.08
C MET A 162 7.88 -1.53 3.43
N TRP A 163 7.83 -2.58 2.62
CA TRP A 163 8.90 -2.91 1.69
C TRP A 163 8.46 -2.56 0.26
N PHE A 164 9.33 -1.86 -0.46
CA PHE A 164 9.08 -1.49 -1.85
C PHE A 164 10.32 -1.65 -2.71
N ARG A 165 10.17 -2.32 -3.85
CA ARG A 165 11.20 -2.38 -4.91
C ARG A 165 10.58 -2.24 -6.29
N VAL A 166 11.32 -1.61 -7.18
CA VAL A 166 11.08 -1.68 -8.63
C VAL A 166 11.61 -3.03 -9.10
N VAL A 167 10.79 -3.78 -9.84
CA VAL A 167 11.09 -5.12 -10.35
C VAL A 167 11.23 -5.15 -11.87
N LEU A 168 10.71 -4.14 -12.58
CA LEU A 168 10.88 -3.97 -14.04
C LEU A 168 11.13 -2.50 -14.37
N PRO A 169 11.93 -2.19 -15.42
CA PRO A 169 12.67 -3.12 -16.29
C PRO A 169 13.92 -3.68 -15.59
N ASP A 170 14.57 -4.69 -16.17
CA ASP A 170 15.76 -5.39 -15.61
C ASP A 170 16.90 -4.45 -15.16
N VAL A 171 16.93 -3.21 -15.66
CA VAL A 171 17.85 -2.15 -15.24
C VAL A 171 17.06 -0.87 -15.03
N ASP A 172 16.88 -0.46 -13.76
CA ASP A 172 16.38 0.87 -13.42
C ASP A 172 17.55 1.88 -13.59
N PRO A 173 17.54 2.76 -14.62
CA PRO A 173 18.65 3.67 -14.88
C PRO A 173 18.86 4.67 -13.74
N GLU A 174 17.77 5.09 -13.07
CA GLU A 174 17.85 5.99 -11.90
C GLU A 174 18.57 5.29 -10.74
N HIS A 175 18.33 3.99 -10.55
CA HIS A 175 19.03 3.18 -9.56
C HIS A 175 20.53 3.08 -9.87
N HIS A 176 20.90 2.85 -11.13
CA HIS A 176 22.30 2.74 -11.53
C HIS A 176 23.07 4.06 -11.31
N GLU A 177 22.53 5.17 -11.81
CA GLU A 177 23.11 6.51 -11.62
C GLU A 177 23.23 6.86 -10.13
N MET A 178 22.28 6.43 -9.30
CA MET A 178 22.33 6.69 -7.87
C MET A 178 23.40 5.87 -7.16
N GLN A 179 23.55 4.59 -7.50
CA GLN A 179 24.62 3.74 -6.98
C GLN A 179 26.00 4.33 -7.29
N GLU A 180 26.19 4.89 -8.48
CA GLU A 180 27.43 5.61 -8.83
C GLU A 180 27.65 6.85 -7.96
N ARG A 181 26.60 7.63 -7.69
CA ARG A 181 26.67 8.80 -6.78
C ARG A 181 26.99 8.40 -5.33
N ILE A 182 26.40 7.33 -4.82
CA ILE A 182 26.64 6.81 -3.46
C ILE A 182 28.07 6.27 -3.34
N ALA A 183 28.52 5.49 -4.33
CA ALA A 183 29.89 5.01 -4.39
C ALA A 183 30.90 6.18 -4.44
N ALA A 184 30.57 7.26 -5.13
CA ALA A 184 31.38 8.47 -5.18
C ALA A 184 31.33 9.30 -3.89
N SER A 185 30.27 9.19 -3.07
CA SER A 185 30.12 9.95 -1.82
C SER A 185 30.75 9.26 -0.60
N GLY A 186 31.20 8.00 -0.73
CA GLY A 186 31.88 7.26 0.34
C GLY A 186 30.95 6.71 1.44
N THR A 187 29.64 6.60 1.16
CA THR A 187 28.65 6.08 2.11
C THR A 187 28.62 4.53 2.05
N ASP A 188 28.61 3.86 3.20
CA ASP A 188 28.74 2.40 3.31
C ASP A 188 27.64 1.63 2.53
N PRO A 189 28.00 0.81 1.53
CA PRO A 189 27.04 0.03 0.74
C PRO A 189 26.33 -1.09 1.55
N GLN A 190 26.73 -1.40 2.79
CA GLN A 190 26.07 -2.44 3.58
C GLN A 190 24.65 -2.11 4.07
N ARG A 191 24.17 -0.87 3.89
CA ARG A 191 22.77 -0.50 4.18
C ARG A 191 21.77 -1.02 3.13
N THR A 192 22.22 -1.52 1.99
CA THR A 192 21.33 -2.03 0.93
C THR A 192 20.92 -3.48 1.18
N GLY A 193 19.68 -3.68 1.63
CA GLY A 193 18.86 -4.82 1.21
C GLY A 193 19.19 -6.21 1.76
N ALA A 194 19.25 -6.38 3.09
CA ALA A 194 18.90 -7.66 3.68
C ALA A 194 17.38 -7.67 3.91
N GLY A 195 16.63 -8.16 2.90
CA GLY A 195 15.18 -8.05 2.84
C GLY A 195 14.46 -8.62 4.05
N LEU A 196 13.63 -7.80 4.69
CA LEU A 196 12.51 -8.30 5.48
C LEU A 196 11.27 -8.24 4.58
N ILE A 197 10.82 -9.41 4.16
CA ILE A 197 9.49 -9.97 4.45
C ILE A 197 9.67 -11.47 4.19
N ARG A 198 10.03 -12.19 5.25
CA ARG A 198 9.80 -13.63 5.26
C ARG A 198 8.30 -13.78 5.40
N ARG A 199 7.67 -14.40 4.41
CA ARG A 199 6.40 -15.06 4.63
C ARG A 199 6.68 -16.08 5.74
N ASP A 200 6.12 -15.90 6.92
CA ASP A 200 6.13 -16.99 7.90
C ASP A 200 5.34 -18.12 7.26
N GLU A 201 6.07 -19.12 6.77
CA GLU A 201 5.49 -20.38 6.32
C GLU A 201 5.02 -21.13 7.56
N GLY A 202 3.70 -21.09 7.79
CA GLY A 202 2.96 -21.93 8.72
C GLY A 202 1.69 -22.44 8.05
#